data_AF-A0A352S112-F1
#
_entry.id   AF-A0A352S112-F1
#
_cell.length_a   1.000
_cell.length_b   1.000
_cell.length_c   1.000
_cell.angle_alpha   90.00
_cell.angle_beta   90.00
_cell.angle_gamma   90.00
#
_symmetry.space_group_name_H-M   'P 1'
#
loop_
_entity.id
_entity.type
_entity.pdbx_description
1 polymer ?
#
loop_
_entity_poly.entity_id
_entity_poly.type
_entity_poly.pdbx_seq_one_letter_code
_entity_poly.pdbx_strand_id
1 'polypeptide(L)'
;MLEPTHESEPFSRTTPGSQTLLRGLNLLRAFVSGAPVLSNAQLAERSGLPRPTVSRLTHSLVEGGYLEYDGVSKGYRLAPVCLSLARSFHIGRSELDAVLPLMGQVATAEQINVTLSAADGFWMVYLHTIRKGRGLMSRAAMTGTRFGMVRSSTGHAYLAGLPESRRQLLMGRLASHYGE
;
A
#
# COMPACT_ATOMS: atom_id res chain seq x y z
N MET A 1 -14.06 4.54 2.79
CA MET A 1 -13.45 3.32 3.38
C MET A 1 -12.93 2.48 2.21
N LEU A 2 -11.67 2.03 2.24
CA LEU A 2 -11.11 1.18 1.18
C LEU A 2 -11.55 -0.26 1.46
N GLU A 3 -12.20 -0.91 0.50
CA GLU A 3 -12.62 -2.31 0.62
C GLU A 3 -11.50 -3.24 0.15
N PRO A 4 -11.41 -4.46 0.68
CA PRO A 4 -10.39 -5.42 0.28
C PRO A 4 -10.53 -5.81 -1.20
N THR A 5 -9.39 -5.85 -1.87
CA THR A 5 -9.21 -6.12 -3.32
C THR A 5 -8.98 -7.61 -3.63
N HIS A 6 -8.99 -8.49 -2.62
CA HIS A 6 -8.77 -9.93 -2.78
C HIS A 6 -10.07 -10.74 -2.83
N GLU A 7 -10.02 -11.87 -3.55
CA GLU A 7 -11.11 -12.81 -3.87
C GLU A 7 -11.53 -13.77 -2.74
N SER A 8 -11.11 -13.52 -1.49
CA SER A 8 -11.58 -14.30 -0.35
C SER A 8 -13.09 -14.09 -0.18
N GLU A 9 -13.84 -15.14 0.16
CA GLU A 9 -15.24 -15.01 0.60
C GLU A 9 -15.34 -13.82 1.57
N PRO A 10 -16.29 -12.90 1.37
CA PRO A 10 -16.34 -11.68 2.17
C PRO A 10 -16.53 -12.08 3.64
N PHE A 11 -15.52 -11.79 4.46
CA PHE A 11 -15.66 -11.81 5.90
C PHE A 11 -16.73 -10.76 6.27
N SER A 12 -17.97 -11.21 6.36
CA SER A 12 -19.15 -10.37 6.51
C SER A 12 -19.60 -10.40 7.96
N ARG A 13 -19.34 -9.32 8.69
CA ARG A 13 -20.12 -8.94 9.87
C ARG A 13 -21.03 -7.78 9.50
N THR A 14 -22.29 -7.85 9.93
CA THR A 14 -23.30 -6.80 9.70
C THR A 14 -23.03 -5.53 10.50
N THR A 15 -22.23 -5.61 11.58
CA THR A 15 -21.87 -4.44 12.39
C THR A 15 -20.69 -3.68 11.78
N PRO A 16 -20.81 -2.36 11.55
CA PRO A 16 -19.69 -1.54 11.11
C PRO A 16 -18.50 -1.63 12.07
N GLY A 17 -17.29 -1.68 11.52
CA GLY A 17 -16.06 -1.67 12.31
C GLY A 17 -15.83 -0.37 13.07
N SER A 18 -14.91 -0.38 14.04
CA SER A 18 -14.52 0.80 14.81
C SER A 18 -13.94 1.90 13.91
N GLN A 19 -14.70 2.99 13.75
CA GLN A 19 -14.29 4.13 12.92
C GLN A 19 -12.98 4.77 13.39
N THR A 20 -12.76 4.81 14.71
CA THR A 20 -11.51 5.34 15.29
C THR A 20 -10.31 4.49 14.89
N LEU A 21 -10.43 3.16 14.96
CA LEU A 21 -9.37 2.24 14.53
C LEU A 21 -9.07 2.40 13.04
N LEU A 22 -10.11 2.42 12.20
CA LEU A 22 -9.95 2.58 10.76
C LEU A 22 -9.27 3.89 10.38
N ARG A 23 -9.59 4.99 11.08
CA ARG A 23 -8.91 6.28 10.91
C ARG A 23 -7.45 6.22 11.34
N GLY A 24 -7.15 5.58 12.47
CA GLY A 24 -5.77 5.36 12.93
C GLY A 24 -4.94 4.57 11.91
N LEU A 25 -5.46 3.44 11.43
CA LEU A 25 -4.79 2.62 10.40
C LEU A 25 -4.63 3.38 9.07
N ASN A 26 -5.58 4.24 8.71
CA ASN A 26 -5.44 5.10 7.53
C ASN A 26 -4.32 6.14 7.66
N LEU A 27 -3.98 6.60 8.87
CA LEU A 27 -2.81 7.46 9.06
C LEU A 27 -1.50 6.73 8.75
N LEU A 28 -1.38 5.44 9.10
CA LEU A 28 -0.22 4.63 8.73
C LEU A 28 -0.08 4.51 7.20
N ARG A 29 -1.20 4.51 6.46
CA ARG A 29 -1.21 4.47 4.99
C ARG A 29 -0.79 5.79 4.33
N ALA A 30 -0.67 6.89 5.08
CA ALA A 30 -0.22 8.19 4.57
C ALA A 30 1.31 8.28 4.40
N PHE A 31 2.05 7.34 5.01
CA PHE A 31 3.49 7.19 4.81
C PHE A 31 3.76 6.51 3.46
N VAL A 32 4.57 7.15 2.64
CA VAL A 32 4.95 6.68 1.29
C VAL A 32 6.44 6.86 1.08
N SER A 33 6.99 6.15 0.10
CA SER A 33 8.40 6.28 -0.29
C SER A 33 8.75 7.74 -0.59
N GLY A 34 9.80 8.26 0.04
CA GLY A 34 10.25 9.65 -0.11
C GLY A 34 9.78 10.65 0.96
N ALA A 35 8.84 10.26 1.84
CA ALA A 35 8.42 11.10 2.98
C ALA A 35 8.47 10.31 4.30
N PRO A 36 9.68 10.04 4.83
CA PRO A 36 9.87 9.13 5.97
C PRO A 36 9.43 9.74 7.31
N VAL A 37 9.30 11.07 7.39
CA VAL A 37 8.84 11.78 8.58
C VAL A 37 7.71 12.73 8.18
N LEU A 38 6.59 12.66 8.91
CA LEU A 38 5.41 13.49 8.66
C LEU A 38 4.96 14.20 9.94
N SER A 39 4.72 15.50 9.85
CA SER A 39 4.08 16.29 10.91
C SER A 39 2.56 16.03 10.98
N ASN A 40 1.93 16.42 12.09
CA ASN A 40 0.46 16.38 12.22
C ASN A 40 -0.25 17.18 11.12
N ALA A 41 0.35 18.28 10.64
CA ALA A 41 -0.23 19.09 9.57
C ALA A 41 -0.24 18.32 8.24
N GLN A 42 0.87 17.69 7.88
CA GLN A 42 0.99 16.87 6.67
C GLN A 42 0.10 15.62 6.73
N LEU A 43 0.01 14.99 7.91
CA LEU A 43 -0.89 13.86 8.12
C LEU A 43 -2.37 14.28 8.00
N ALA A 44 -2.76 15.45 8.52
CA ALA A 44 -4.11 15.98 8.36
C ALA A 44 -4.45 16.25 6.89
N GLU A 45 -3.54 16.88 6.15
CA GLU A 45 -3.69 17.13 4.71
C GLU A 45 -3.86 15.83 3.93
N ARG A 46 -2.99 14.83 4.16
CA ARG A 46 -3.03 13.55 3.44
C ARG A 46 -4.23 12.66 3.79
N SER A 47 -4.72 12.74 5.02
CA SER A 47 -5.81 11.88 5.50
C SER A 47 -7.19 12.53 5.41
N GLY A 48 -7.26 13.86 5.19
CA GLY A 48 -8.49 14.63 5.26
C GLY A 48 -9.10 14.71 6.68
N LEU A 49 -8.34 14.33 7.71
CA LEU A 49 -8.81 14.34 9.09
C LEU A 49 -8.50 15.69 9.78
N PRO A 50 -9.39 16.18 10.67
CA PRO A 50 -9.11 17.38 11.45
C PRO A 50 -7.84 17.21 12.31
N ARG A 51 -7.00 18.26 12.40
CA ARG A 51 -5.73 18.24 13.17
C ARG A 51 -5.86 17.71 14.61
N PRO A 52 -6.90 18.05 15.40
CA PRO A 52 -7.06 17.48 16.75
C PRO A 52 -7.28 15.96 16.74
N THR A 53 -7.95 15.45 15.71
CA THR A 53 -8.16 14.01 15.53
C THR A 53 -6.86 13.31 15.16
N VAL A 54 -6.08 13.89 14.24
CA VAL A 54 -4.77 13.37 13.88
C VAL A 54 -3.85 13.31 15.10
N SER A 55 -3.77 14.39 15.88
CA SER A 55 -2.93 14.45 17.09
C SER A 55 -3.26 13.33 18.10
N ARG A 56 -4.54 13.08 18.37
CA ARG A 56 -4.95 11.98 19.27
C ARG A 56 -4.60 10.61 18.69
N LEU A 57 -4.83 10.41 17.39
CA LEU A 57 -4.54 9.12 16.74
C LEU A 57 -3.03 8.85 16.65
N THR A 58 -2.22 9.87 16.35
CA THR A 58 -0.76 9.72 16.34
C THR A 58 -0.22 9.45 17.73
N HIS A 59 -0.78 10.06 18.78
CA HIS A 59 -0.46 9.71 20.17
C HIS A 59 -0.73 8.23 20.45
N SER A 60 -1.94 7.73 20.16
CA SER A 60 -2.26 6.31 20.36
C SER A 60 -1.41 5.36 19.52
N LEU A 61 -1.02 5.75 18.29
CA LEU A 61 -0.13 4.96 17.45
C LEU A 61 1.31 4.95 17.96
N VAL A 62 1.76 6.02 18.63
CA VAL A 62 3.05 6.05 19.34
C VAL A 62 2.99 5.15 20.56
N GLU A 63 1.96 5.28 21.40
CA GLU A 63 1.77 4.40 22.57
C GLU A 63 1.67 2.92 22.19
N GLY A 64 1.00 2.63 21.06
CA GLY A 64 0.89 1.28 20.50
C GLY A 64 2.15 0.78 19.77
N GLY A 65 3.21 1.58 19.67
CA GLY A 65 4.48 1.20 19.05
C GLY A 65 4.47 1.10 17.52
N TYR A 66 3.50 1.72 16.85
CA TYR A 66 3.41 1.77 15.38
C TYR A 66 4.06 3.01 14.77
N LEU A 67 4.15 4.09 15.55
CA LEU A 67 4.87 5.32 15.19
C LEU A 67 5.93 5.66 16.24
N GLU A 68 6.97 6.33 15.78
CA GLU A 68 7.95 6.99 16.65
C GLU A 68 7.87 8.49 16.42
N TYR A 69 7.91 9.26 17.51
CA TYR A 69 8.01 10.72 17.41
C TYR A 69 9.47 11.14 17.32
N ASP A 70 9.79 11.88 16.26
CA ASP A 70 11.09 12.49 16.04
C ASP A 70 11.05 13.94 16.55
N GLY A 71 11.69 14.15 17.70
CA GLY A 71 11.75 15.45 18.36
C GLY A 71 12.51 16.53 17.56
N VAL A 72 13.44 16.13 16.68
CA VAL A 72 14.24 17.06 15.89
C VAL A 72 13.40 17.63 14.74
N SER A 73 12.75 16.74 13.98
CA SER A 73 11.92 17.14 12.84
C SER A 73 10.48 17.51 13.23
N LYS A 74 10.11 17.33 14.51
CA LYS A 74 8.75 17.54 15.05
C LYS A 74 7.69 16.78 14.25
N GLY A 75 7.99 15.53 13.95
CA GLY A 75 7.14 14.66 13.14
C GLY A 75 7.15 13.22 13.61
N TYR A 76 6.45 12.37 12.87
CA TYR A 76 6.33 10.95 13.15
C TYR A 76 6.96 10.14 12.02
N ARG A 77 7.52 8.99 12.36
CA ARG A 77 7.99 7.96 11.41
C ARG A 77 7.36 6.61 11.76
N LEU A 78 7.31 5.69 10.80
CA LEU A 78 6.88 4.31 11.06
C LEU A 78 7.88 3.62 12.00
N ALA A 79 7.36 2.91 12.99
CA ALA A 79 8.17 2.13 13.94
C ALA A 79 8.59 0.76 13.36
N PRO A 80 9.63 0.10 13.90
CA PRO A 80 10.15 -1.19 13.44
C PRO A 80 9.11 -2.31 13.33
N VAL A 81 8.02 -2.28 14.10
CA VAL A 81 6.93 -3.26 14.02
C VAL A 81 6.35 -3.40 12.60
N CYS A 82 6.41 -2.32 11.80
CA CYS A 82 5.95 -2.35 10.42
C CYS A 82 6.75 -3.32 9.55
N LEU A 83 8.06 -3.49 9.82
CA LEU A 83 8.90 -4.47 9.13
C LEU A 83 8.55 -5.90 9.54
N SER A 84 8.24 -6.13 10.83
CA SER A 84 7.77 -7.43 11.31
C SER A 84 6.45 -7.82 10.65
N LEU A 85 5.51 -6.88 10.51
CA LEU A 85 4.25 -7.12 9.79
C LEU A 85 4.47 -7.41 8.31
N ALA A 86 5.36 -6.68 7.65
CA ALA A 86 5.75 -6.96 6.27
C ALA A 86 6.36 -8.36 6.13
N ARG A 87 7.18 -8.79 7.09
CA ARG A 87 7.72 -10.16 7.12
C ARG A 87 6.62 -11.19 7.28
N SER A 88 5.68 -10.99 8.19
CA SER A 88 4.53 -11.89 8.40
C SER A 88 3.65 -12.00 7.15
N PHE A 89 3.52 -10.94 6.35
CA PHE A 89 2.81 -11.00 5.07
C PHE A 89 3.44 -11.99 4.07
N HIS A 90 4.76 -12.12 4.07
CA HIS A 90 5.49 -13.02 3.17
C HIS A 90 5.52 -14.48 3.65
N ILE A 91 5.50 -14.71 4.96
CA ILE A 91 5.59 -16.07 5.52
C ILE A 91 4.31 -16.86 5.19
N GLY A 92 4.48 -18.10 4.70
CA GLY A 92 3.39 -19.05 4.49
C GLY A 92 2.58 -18.85 3.21
N ARG A 93 3.02 -17.98 2.29
CA ARG A 93 2.38 -17.76 0.99
C ARG A 93 3.03 -18.60 -0.11
N SER A 94 2.67 -19.88 -0.15
CA SER A 94 3.16 -20.84 -1.16
C SER A 94 2.93 -20.37 -2.60
N GLU A 95 1.90 -19.56 -2.84
CA GLU A 95 1.60 -18.96 -4.14
C GLU A 95 2.67 -17.97 -4.57
N LEU A 96 3.25 -17.19 -3.64
CA LEU A 96 4.34 -16.28 -3.94
C LEU A 96 5.61 -17.08 -4.22
N ASP A 97 5.92 -18.07 -3.38
CA ASP A 97 7.10 -18.92 -3.52
C ASP A 97 7.13 -19.67 -4.87
N ALA A 98 5.98 -20.09 -5.38
CA ALA A 98 5.86 -20.74 -6.68
C ALA A 98 6.10 -19.78 -7.87
N VAL A 99 5.77 -18.50 -7.73
CA VAL A 99 5.90 -17.49 -8.81
C VAL A 99 7.32 -16.95 -8.93
N LEU A 100 8.08 -16.87 -7.82
CA LEU A 100 9.42 -16.28 -7.81
C LEU A 100 10.41 -16.92 -8.80
N PRO A 101 10.50 -18.26 -8.94
CA PRO A 101 11.39 -18.90 -9.92
C PRO A 101 11.04 -18.51 -11.36
N LEU A 102 9.73 -18.46 -11.68
CA LEU A 102 9.25 -18.12 -13.02
C LEU A 102 9.58 -16.66 -13.37
N MET A 103 9.37 -15.74 -12.43
CA MET A 103 9.80 -14.35 -12.58
C MET A 103 11.32 -14.27 -12.85
N GLY A 104 12.11 -15.10 -12.16
CA GLY A 104 13.57 -15.12 -12.27
C GLY A 104 14.05 -15.61 -13.63
N GLN A 105 13.39 -16.63 -14.19
CA GLN A 105 13.65 -17.15 -15.54
C GLN A 105 13.40 -16.06 -16.58
N VAL A 106 12.22 -15.41 -16.55
CA VAL A 106 11.87 -14.33 -17.50
C VAL A 106 12.83 -13.15 -17.35
N ALA A 107 13.09 -12.69 -16.13
CA ALA A 107 14.00 -11.58 -15.90
C ALA A 107 15.40 -11.87 -16.45
N THR A 108 15.89 -13.09 -16.29
CA THR A 108 17.23 -13.48 -16.75
C THR A 108 17.30 -13.67 -18.25
N ALA A 109 16.32 -14.36 -18.85
CA ALA A 109 16.28 -14.60 -20.29
C ALA A 109 16.18 -13.28 -21.08
N GLU A 110 15.30 -12.38 -20.64
CA GLU A 110 15.02 -11.14 -21.36
C GLU A 110 15.89 -9.96 -20.90
N GLN A 111 16.70 -10.15 -19.85
CA GLN A 111 17.48 -9.07 -19.22
C GLN A 111 16.61 -7.85 -18.88
N ILE A 112 15.45 -8.09 -18.28
CA ILE A 112 14.50 -7.06 -17.85
C ILE A 112 14.24 -7.11 -16.35
N ASN A 113 13.57 -6.08 -15.84
CA ASN A 113 13.06 -6.10 -14.47
C ASN A 113 11.65 -6.68 -14.48
N VAL A 114 11.38 -7.60 -13.54
CA VAL A 114 10.07 -8.25 -13.40
C VAL A 114 9.55 -7.99 -12.00
N THR A 115 8.33 -7.46 -11.92
CA THR A 115 7.70 -7.08 -10.65
C THR A 115 6.35 -7.75 -10.50
N LEU A 116 6.14 -8.41 -9.36
CA LEU A 116 4.85 -8.90 -8.94
C LEU A 116 4.16 -7.85 -8.07
N SER A 117 2.90 -7.54 -8.35
CA SER A 117 2.12 -6.51 -7.64
C SER A 117 0.75 -7.04 -7.23
N ALA A 118 0.18 -6.46 -6.17
CA ALA A 118 -1.20 -6.66 -5.78
C ALA A 118 -1.93 -5.32 -5.63
N ALA A 119 -3.24 -5.33 -5.84
CA ALA A 119 -4.07 -4.16 -5.61
C ALA A 119 -4.37 -3.99 -4.11
N ASP A 120 -4.33 -2.76 -3.61
CA ASP A 120 -4.73 -2.33 -2.27
C ASP A 120 -5.50 -1.00 -2.39
N GLY A 121 -6.82 -1.10 -2.44
CA GLY A 121 -7.68 0.05 -2.73
C GLY A 121 -7.40 0.62 -4.13
N PHE A 122 -7.01 1.89 -4.21
CA PHE A 122 -6.68 2.58 -5.47
C PHE A 122 -5.18 2.51 -5.83
N TRP A 123 -4.44 1.64 -5.15
CA TRP A 123 -2.99 1.53 -5.30
C TRP A 123 -2.61 0.12 -5.75
N MET A 124 -1.51 0.03 -6.48
CA MET A 124 -0.76 -1.21 -6.69
C MET A 124 0.43 -1.23 -5.75
N VAL A 125 0.64 -2.33 -5.04
CA VAL A 125 1.75 -2.56 -4.11
C VAL A 125 2.69 -3.58 -4.71
N TYR A 126 3.98 -3.25 -4.80
CA TYR A 126 5.00 -4.19 -5.27
C TYR A 126 5.27 -5.24 -4.20
N LEU A 127 4.95 -6.50 -4.47
CA LEU A 127 5.20 -7.62 -3.57
C LEU A 127 6.63 -8.15 -3.72
N HIS A 128 7.12 -8.24 -4.95
CA HIS A 128 8.48 -8.68 -5.24
C HIS A 128 9.00 -8.05 -6.52
N THR A 129 10.31 -7.83 -6.63
CA THR A 129 10.95 -7.31 -7.85
C THR A 129 12.29 -7.98 -8.09
N ILE A 130 12.44 -8.61 -9.25
CA ILE A 130 13.70 -9.18 -9.73
C ILE A 130 14.31 -8.21 -10.73
N ARG A 131 15.55 -7.82 -10.47
CA ARG A 131 16.24 -6.80 -11.28
C ARG A 131 17.37 -7.43 -12.09
N LYS A 132 17.12 -7.61 -13.39
CA LYS A 132 18.13 -8.07 -14.36
C LYS A 132 18.33 -7.06 -15.51
N GLY A 133 17.51 -6.01 -15.58
CA GLY A 133 17.65 -4.96 -16.58
C GLY A 133 18.79 -3.99 -16.30
N ARG A 134 19.43 -3.51 -17.37
CA ARG A 134 20.53 -2.53 -17.32
C ARG A 134 20.06 -1.07 -17.25
N GLY A 135 18.77 -0.81 -17.45
CA GLY A 135 18.20 0.53 -17.40
C GLY A 135 18.14 1.11 -15.99
N LEU A 136 18.12 2.44 -15.89
CA LEU A 136 17.83 3.17 -14.65
C LEU A 136 16.36 2.97 -14.25
N MET A 137 16.03 1.80 -13.70
CA MET A 137 14.87 1.75 -12.81
C MET A 137 15.23 2.49 -11.53
N SER A 138 14.43 3.52 -11.23
CA SER A 138 14.55 4.29 -9.99
C SER A 138 14.67 3.34 -8.80
N ARG A 139 15.60 3.64 -7.88
CA ARG A 139 15.70 2.96 -6.57
C ARG A 139 14.37 3.00 -5.79
N ALA A 140 13.41 3.82 -6.22
CA ALA A 140 12.06 3.88 -5.68
C ALA A 140 11.16 2.67 -6.02
N ALA A 141 11.51 1.79 -6.96
CA ALA A 141 10.68 0.64 -7.35
C ALA A 141 11.08 -0.65 -6.59
N MET A 142 10.94 -0.63 -5.27
CA MET A 142 11.26 -1.77 -4.39
C MET A 142 9.99 -2.44 -3.84
N THR A 143 10.13 -3.65 -3.30
CA THR A 143 9.06 -4.30 -2.52
C THR A 143 8.50 -3.34 -1.46
N GLY A 144 7.18 -3.31 -1.31
CA GLY A 144 6.44 -2.41 -0.44
C GLY A 144 6.12 -1.04 -1.06
N THR A 145 6.68 -0.71 -2.23
CA THR A 145 6.34 0.55 -2.91
C THR A 145 4.92 0.52 -3.44
N ARG A 146 4.23 1.66 -3.32
CA ARG A 146 2.87 1.88 -3.79
C ARG A 146 2.84 2.83 -4.98
N PHE A 147 2.06 2.48 -6.00
CA PHE A 147 1.80 3.29 -7.19
C PHE A 147 0.30 3.44 -7.41
N GLY A 148 -0.15 4.58 -7.93
CA GLY A 148 -1.57 4.77 -8.25
C GLY A 148 -2.01 3.80 -9.33
N MET A 149 -3.15 3.13 -9.14
CA MET A 149 -3.62 2.07 -10.04
C MET A 149 -3.80 2.55 -11.49
N VAL A 150 -4.35 3.75 -11.68
CA VAL A 150 -4.53 4.33 -13.03
C VAL A 150 -3.23 4.84 -13.65
N ARG A 151 -2.14 4.95 -12.88
CA ARG A 151 -0.84 5.49 -13.31
C ARG A 151 0.24 4.43 -13.49
N SER A 152 -0.08 3.14 -13.32
CA SER A 152 0.89 2.04 -13.48
C SER A 152 0.42 0.99 -14.47
N SER A 153 1.34 0.43 -15.24
CA SER A 153 1.03 -0.69 -16.15
C SER A 153 0.43 -1.90 -15.41
N THR A 154 0.91 -2.17 -14.20
CA THR A 154 0.36 -3.23 -13.32
C THR A 154 -1.07 -2.96 -12.90
N GLY A 155 -1.48 -1.70 -12.73
CA GLY A 155 -2.85 -1.34 -12.38
C GLY A 155 -3.77 -1.42 -13.57
N HIS A 156 -3.31 -1.02 -14.76
CA HIS A 156 -4.05 -1.24 -16.02
C HIS A 156 -4.26 -2.73 -16.30
N ALA A 157 -3.22 -3.55 -16.13
CA ALA A 157 -3.32 -5.01 -16.28
C ALA A 157 -4.29 -5.63 -15.25
N TYR A 158 -4.23 -5.19 -13.98
CA TYR A 158 -5.18 -5.63 -12.95
C TYR A 158 -6.61 -5.27 -13.33
N LEU A 159 -6.88 -4.02 -13.71
CA LEU A 159 -8.20 -3.57 -14.13
C LEU A 159 -8.72 -4.37 -15.34
N ALA A 160 -7.86 -4.63 -16.33
CA ALA A 160 -8.23 -5.40 -17.52
C ALA A 160 -8.63 -6.85 -17.19
N GLY A 161 -8.00 -7.46 -16.17
CA GLY A 161 -8.27 -8.83 -15.72
C GLY A 161 -9.49 -8.98 -14.80
N LEU A 162 -10.11 -7.90 -14.34
CA LEU A 162 -11.30 -7.96 -13.48
C LEU A 162 -12.56 -8.34 -14.27
N PRO A 163 -13.55 -9.02 -13.64
CA PRO A 163 -14.89 -9.14 -14.18
C PRO A 163 -15.49 -7.77 -14.48
N GLU A 164 -16.24 -7.65 -15.58
CA GLU A 164 -16.76 -6.37 -16.09
C GLU A 164 -17.49 -5.55 -15.02
N SER A 165 -18.38 -6.17 -14.25
CA SER A 165 -19.14 -5.50 -13.18
C SER A 165 -18.23 -4.89 -12.11
N ARG A 166 -17.18 -5.61 -11.70
CA ARG A 166 -16.22 -5.16 -10.69
C ARG A 166 -15.30 -4.08 -11.25
N ARG A 167 -14.91 -4.20 -12.52
CA ARG A 167 -14.14 -3.18 -13.24
C ARG A 167 -14.92 -1.87 -13.30
N GLN A 168 -16.17 -1.88 -13.74
CA GLN A 168 -17.01 -0.68 -13.82
C GLN A 168 -17.18 -0.01 -12.44
N LEU A 169 -17.48 -0.79 -11.41
CA LEU A 169 -17.60 -0.27 -10.04
C LEU A 169 -16.30 0.38 -9.56
N LEU A 170 -15.17 -0.28 -9.76
CA LEU A 170 -13.87 0.25 -9.33
C LEU A 170 -13.47 1.50 -10.15
N MET A 171 -13.74 1.51 -11.46
CA MET A 171 -13.51 2.66 -12.32
C MET A 171 -14.33 3.89 -11.89
N GLY A 172 -15.62 3.72 -11.56
CA GLY A 172 -16.43 4.83 -11.03
C GLY A 172 -15.91 5.41 -9.71
N ARG A 173 -15.37 4.55 -8.85
CA ARG A 173 -14.72 4.98 -7.60
C ARG A 173 -13.38 5.68 -7.84
N LEU A 174 -12.59 5.20 -8.80
CA LEU A 174 -11.32 5.81 -9.20
C LEU A 174 -11.55 7.20 -9.79
N ALA A 175 -12.56 7.36 -10.66
CA ALA A 175 -12.95 8.65 -11.22
C ALA A 175 -13.29 9.66 -10.11
N SER A 176 -14.12 9.24 -9.15
CA SER A 176 -14.47 10.07 -7.99
C SER A 176 -13.26 10.42 -7.10
N HIS A 177 -12.24 9.56 -7.03
CA HIS A 177 -11.06 9.77 -6.19
C HIS A 177 -10.01 10.69 -6.83
N TYR A 178 -9.81 10.57 -8.15
CA TYR A 178 -8.81 11.34 -8.88
C TYR A 178 -9.37 12.62 -9.53
N GLY A 179 -10.70 12.79 -9.59
CA GLY A 179 -11.35 13.98 -10.13
C GLY A 179 -11.35 14.06 -11.66
N GLU A 180 -11.21 12.93 -12.34
CA GLU A 180 -11.27 12.76 -13.80
C GLU A 180 -12.35 11.74 -14.18
#